data_AF-A0A4P7H9L4-F1
#
_entry.id   AF-A0A4P7H9L4-F1
#
_cell.length_a   1.000
_cell.length_b   1.000
_cell.length_c   1.000
_cell.angle_alpha   90.00
_cell.angle_beta   90.00
_cell.angle_gamma   90.00
#
_symmetry.space_group_name_H-M   'P 1'
#
loop_
_entity.id
_entity.type
_entity.pdbx_description
1 polymer ?
#
loop_
_entity_poly.entity_id
_entity_poly.type
_entity_poly.pdbx_seq_one_letter_code
_entity_poly.pdbx_strand_id
1 'polypeptide(L)'
;MATHQRLAVRKLVEQGVLTEAQFEAVMGALAAHEPRPRGKILAEIAAYIGAGLVFCGIALVIGASWDDLARGAQVALLIAVSVGLVLGAIAVVGGPSKLFDRDPHGSRIRLAGALLALAAGSVTGAVGTALDDGSADAGSWAALAGLVAAVLGYIAIPSVIGMLACGIFSASAIPVALDEMFGVGDLWVGLGMLVVGGVWFALSRIGAFVETWLGYAIAVGIALVGAIVVDSDHRPWAFLLSGLVAAVCFVLFAQQRSTVLVIGGGLAVALATGQAVTQWTDSVLAVAVAVLVIGAVALGVGSYVLTRSPKPSD
;
A
#
# COMPACT_ATOMS: atom_id res chain seq x y z
N MET A 1 -19.02 -34.60 -20.43
CA MET A 1 -19.50 -33.48 -21.26
C MET A 1 -18.45 -33.05 -22.29
N ALA A 2 -17.18 -32.88 -21.89
CA ALA A 2 -16.07 -32.51 -22.78
C ALA A 2 -15.83 -33.42 -24.01
N THR A 3 -16.05 -34.74 -23.90
CA THR A 3 -15.78 -35.69 -25.01
C THR A 3 -16.72 -35.52 -26.20
N HIS A 4 -18.01 -35.24 -25.95
CA HIS A 4 -18.99 -35.04 -27.02
C HIS A 4 -18.78 -33.70 -27.75
N GLN A 5 -18.42 -32.64 -27.02
CA GLN A 5 -18.08 -31.35 -27.60
C GLN A 5 -16.82 -31.44 -28.46
N ARG A 6 -15.78 -32.14 -27.98
CA ARG A 6 -14.54 -32.36 -28.74
C ARG A 6 -14.80 -33.11 -30.05
N LEU A 7 -15.64 -34.14 -30.01
CA LEU A 7 -16.04 -34.89 -31.21
C LEU A 7 -16.87 -34.04 -32.19
N ALA A 8 -17.77 -33.18 -31.69
CA ALA A 8 -18.57 -32.30 -32.52
C ALA A 8 -17.71 -31.24 -33.25
N VAL A 9 -16.74 -30.63 -32.56
CA VAL A 9 -15.82 -29.65 -33.17
C VAL A 9 -14.83 -30.35 -34.11
N ARG A 10 -14.36 -31.57 -33.81
CA ARG A 10 -13.53 -32.38 -34.71
C ARG A 10 -14.24 -32.66 -36.04
N LYS A 11 -15.53 -32.96 -35.99
CA LYS A 11 -16.36 -33.21 -37.18
C LYS A 11 -16.45 -31.98 -38.10
N LEU A 12 -16.42 -30.77 -37.54
CA LEU A 12 -16.38 -29.53 -38.31
C LEU A 12 -15.04 -29.31 -39.03
N VAL A 13 -13.94 -29.83 -38.48
CA VAL A 13 -12.64 -29.85 -39.15
C VAL A 13 -12.64 -30.88 -40.29
N GLU A 14 -13.16 -32.08 -40.04
CA GLU A 14 -13.29 -33.13 -41.05
C GLU A 14 -14.18 -32.70 -42.23
N GLN A 15 -15.18 -31.85 -41.98
CA GLN A 15 -16.05 -31.26 -43.00
C GLN A 15 -15.43 -30.04 -43.71
N GLY A 16 -14.20 -29.64 -43.35
CA GLY A 16 -13.50 -28.49 -43.93
C GLY A 16 -14.08 -27.12 -43.53
N VAL A 17 -14.97 -27.07 -42.55
CA VAL A 17 -15.56 -25.83 -42.03
C VAL A 17 -14.58 -25.09 -41.11
N LEU A 18 -13.73 -25.83 -40.39
CA LEU A 18 -12.68 -25.30 -39.53
C LEU A 18 -11.31 -25.85 -39.93
N THR A 19 -10.26 -25.08 -39.70
CA THR A 19 -8.87 -25.52 -39.81
C THR A 19 -8.39 -26.17 -38.51
N GLU A 20 -7.33 -26.98 -38.56
CA GLU A 20 -6.74 -27.60 -37.35
C GLU A 20 -6.23 -26.52 -36.37
N ALA A 21 -5.73 -25.39 -36.87
CA ALA A 21 -5.31 -24.26 -36.04
C ALA A 21 -6.49 -23.62 -35.28
N GLN A 22 -7.66 -23.52 -35.92
CA GLN A 22 -8.88 -23.02 -35.27
C GLN A 22 -9.46 -24.02 -34.29
N PHE A 23 -9.34 -25.33 -34.55
CA PHE A 23 -9.70 -26.37 -33.59
C PHE A 23 -8.91 -26.23 -32.29
N GLU A 24 -7.58 -26.10 -32.38
CA GLU A 24 -6.73 -25.90 -31.20
C GLU A 24 -7.07 -24.59 -30.46
N ALA A 25 -7.32 -23.50 -31.18
CA ALA A 25 -7.75 -22.24 -30.57
C ALA A 25 -9.10 -22.35 -29.84
N VAL A 26 -10.08 -23.04 -30.43
CA VAL A 26 -11.41 -23.27 -29.82
C VAL A 26 -11.31 -24.20 -28.62
N MET A 27 -10.52 -25.28 -28.71
CA MET A 27 -10.30 -26.18 -27.58
C MET A 27 -9.55 -25.50 -26.43
N GLY A 28 -8.58 -24.63 -26.75
CA GLY A 28 -7.90 -23.79 -25.77
C GLY A 28 -8.85 -22.80 -25.08
N ALA A 29 -9.73 -22.15 -25.83
CA ALA A 29 -10.74 -21.23 -25.29
C ALA A 29 -11.79 -21.95 -24.42
N LEU A 30 -12.24 -23.14 -24.82
CA LEU A 30 -13.17 -23.96 -24.04
C LEU A 30 -12.55 -24.49 -22.75
N ALA A 31 -11.29 -24.93 -22.80
CA ALA A 31 -10.55 -25.35 -21.60
C ALA A 31 -10.37 -24.18 -20.62
N ALA A 32 -10.18 -22.96 -21.12
CA ALA A 32 -10.12 -21.76 -20.30
C ALA A 32 -11.47 -21.37 -19.67
N HIS A 33 -12.59 -21.85 -20.22
CA HIS A 33 -13.96 -21.57 -19.77
C HIS A 33 -14.61 -22.71 -18.98
N GLU A 34 -13.91 -23.81 -18.70
CA GLU A 34 -14.49 -24.88 -17.89
C GLU A 34 -14.86 -24.34 -16.49
N PRO A 35 -16.13 -24.46 -16.06
CA PRO A 35 -16.57 -23.96 -14.76
C PRO A 35 -15.80 -24.68 -13.67
N ARG A 36 -15.11 -23.90 -12.81
CA ARG A 36 -14.37 -24.45 -11.67
C ARG A 36 -15.28 -25.40 -10.89
N PRO A 37 -14.85 -26.65 -10.62
CA PRO A 37 -15.70 -27.62 -9.95
C PRO A 37 -16.20 -27.04 -8.62
N ARG A 38 -17.52 -27.10 -8.38
CA ARG A 38 -18.17 -26.48 -7.20
C ARG A 38 -17.49 -26.85 -5.87
N GLY A 39 -16.94 -28.06 -5.78
CA GLY A 39 -16.16 -28.51 -4.61
C GLY A 39 -14.90 -27.70 -4.35
N LYS A 40 -14.24 -27.17 -5.39
CA LYS A 40 -13.06 -26.31 -5.25
C LYS A 40 -13.42 -24.94 -4.68
N ILE A 41 -14.57 -24.38 -5.07
CA ILE A 41 -15.06 -23.11 -4.55
C ILE A 41 -15.46 -23.26 -3.07
N LEU A 42 -16.19 -24.32 -2.73
CA LEU A 42 -16.56 -24.60 -1.34
C LEU A 42 -15.33 -24.86 -0.46
N ALA A 43 -14.33 -25.60 -0.96
CA ALA A 43 -13.07 -25.81 -0.25
C ALA A 43 -12.28 -24.50 -0.07
N GLU A 44 -12.28 -23.61 -1.07
CA GLU A 44 -11.65 -22.30 -0.98
C GLU A 44 -12.36 -21.38 0.03
N ILE A 45 -13.70 -21.34 0.04
CA ILE A 45 -14.48 -20.62 1.04
C ILE A 45 -14.24 -21.19 2.44
N ALA A 46 -14.28 -22.51 2.60
CA ALA A 46 -14.02 -23.17 3.88
C ALA A 46 -12.59 -22.90 4.37
N ALA A 47 -11.61 -22.85 3.46
CA ALA A 47 -10.23 -22.48 3.79
C ALA A 47 -10.12 -21.03 4.25
N TYR A 48 -10.79 -20.07 3.60
CA TYR A 48 -10.79 -18.67 4.04
C TYR A 48 -11.51 -18.47 5.38
N ILE A 49 -12.66 -19.11 5.58
CA ILE A 49 -13.38 -19.07 6.87
C ILE A 49 -12.54 -19.72 7.97
N GLY A 50 -11.95 -20.90 7.69
CA GLY A 50 -11.08 -21.60 8.62
C GLY A 50 -9.85 -20.79 9.00
N ALA A 51 -9.18 -20.16 8.03
CA ALA A 51 -8.06 -19.27 8.29
C ALA A 51 -8.46 -18.06 9.15
N GLY A 52 -9.60 -17.44 8.85
CA GLY A 52 -10.14 -16.33 9.64
C GLY A 52 -10.47 -16.72 11.08
N LEU A 53 -11.11 -17.88 11.29
CA LEU A 53 -11.44 -18.38 12.63
C LEU A 53 -10.19 -18.75 13.44
N VAL A 54 -9.21 -19.42 12.81
CA VAL A 54 -7.92 -19.73 13.45
C VAL A 54 -7.19 -18.43 13.83
N PHE A 55 -7.16 -17.45 12.93
CA PHE A 55 -6.56 -16.15 13.20
C PHE A 55 -7.26 -15.43 14.38
N CYS A 56 -8.59 -15.36 14.39
CA CYS A 56 -9.34 -14.80 15.51
C CYS A 56 -9.09 -15.55 16.81
N GLY A 57 -9.03 -16.88 16.79
CA GLY A 57 -8.72 -17.69 17.97
C GLY A 57 -7.34 -17.39 18.53
N ILE A 58 -6.32 -17.32 17.66
CA ILE A 58 -4.96 -16.92 18.05
C ILE A 58 -4.95 -15.51 18.61
N ALA A 59 -5.62 -14.55 17.96
CA ALA A 59 -5.68 -13.17 18.41
C ALA A 59 -6.38 -13.03 19.78
N LEU A 60 -7.45 -13.79 20.01
CA LEU A 60 -8.15 -13.81 21.30
C LEU A 60 -7.29 -14.43 22.41
N VAL A 61 -6.60 -15.54 22.12
CA VAL A 61 -5.70 -16.18 23.08
C VAL A 61 -4.54 -15.26 23.41
N ILE A 62 -3.90 -14.66 22.39
CA ILE A 62 -2.85 -13.66 22.57
C ILE A 62 -3.41 -12.52 23.42
N GLY A 63 -4.50 -11.87 23.02
CA GLY A 63 -5.06 -10.73 23.77
C GLY A 63 -5.46 -11.06 25.21
N ALA A 64 -5.96 -12.27 25.48
CA ALA A 64 -6.35 -12.68 26.83
C ALA A 64 -5.17 -13.10 27.73
N SER A 65 -4.03 -13.48 27.16
CA SER A 65 -2.87 -13.98 27.91
C SER A 65 -1.61 -13.13 27.75
N TRP A 66 -1.68 -12.06 26.94
CA TRP A 66 -0.53 -11.23 26.61
C TRP A 66 0.10 -10.65 27.86
N ASP A 67 -0.71 -9.99 28.68
CA ASP A 67 -0.24 -9.30 29.89
C ASP A 67 0.21 -10.29 30.99
N ASP A 68 -0.25 -11.54 30.93
CA ASP A 68 0.15 -12.61 31.85
C ASP A 68 1.47 -13.31 31.43
N LEU A 69 1.88 -13.15 30.16
CA LEU A 69 3.13 -13.71 29.67
C LEU A 69 4.32 -12.88 30.17
N ALA A 70 5.33 -13.57 30.69
CA ALA A 70 6.62 -12.92 30.94
C ALA A 70 7.13 -12.25 29.65
N ARG A 71 7.71 -11.06 29.76
CA ARG A 71 8.25 -10.28 28.61
C ARG A 71 9.12 -11.13 27.67
N GLY A 72 10.00 -11.97 28.24
CA GLY A 72 10.82 -12.89 27.46
C GLY A 72 10.02 -13.90 26.63
N ALA A 73 8.87 -14.36 27.14
CA ALA A 73 7.97 -15.25 26.42
C ALA A 73 7.22 -14.52 25.29
N GLN A 74 6.79 -13.27 25.51
CA GLN A 74 6.20 -12.42 24.46
C GLN A 74 7.17 -12.21 23.30
N VAL A 75 8.42 -11.82 23.61
CA VAL A 75 9.49 -11.63 22.61
C VAL A 75 9.79 -12.93 21.87
N ALA A 76 9.97 -14.04 22.59
CA ALA A 76 10.24 -15.35 21.99
C ALA A 76 9.10 -15.80 21.05
N LEU A 77 7.85 -15.56 21.43
CA LEU A 77 6.67 -15.86 20.62
C LEU A 77 6.67 -15.05 19.32
N LEU A 78 6.91 -13.73 19.39
CA LEU A 78 6.93 -12.87 18.21
C LEU A 78 8.08 -13.20 17.26
N ILE A 79 9.26 -13.55 17.80
CA ILE A 79 10.39 -14.05 17.00
C ILE A 79 10.01 -15.37 16.32
N ALA A 80 9.41 -16.32 17.05
CA ALA A 80 8.99 -17.59 16.49
C ALA A 80 7.95 -17.41 15.37
N VAL A 81 6.97 -16.51 15.55
CA VAL A 81 5.98 -16.15 14.53
C VAL A 81 6.67 -15.52 13.31
N SER A 82 7.58 -14.57 13.52
CA SER A 82 8.32 -13.94 12.42
C SER A 82 9.12 -14.95 11.60
N VAL A 83 9.88 -15.83 12.26
CA VAL A 83 10.64 -16.90 11.61
C VAL A 83 9.71 -17.84 10.84
N GLY A 84 8.58 -18.25 11.45
CA GLY A 84 7.59 -19.10 10.80
C GLY A 84 6.99 -18.47 9.54
N LEU A 85 6.67 -17.17 9.59
CA LEU A 85 6.16 -16.40 8.45
C LEU A 85 7.19 -16.28 7.32
N VAL A 86 8.45 -16.01 7.65
CA VAL A 86 9.56 -15.98 6.67
C VAL A 86 9.74 -17.34 6.02
N LEU A 87 9.82 -18.41 6.81
CA LEU A 87 9.93 -19.77 6.27
C LEU A 87 8.73 -20.16 5.41
N GLY A 88 7.52 -19.74 5.81
CA GLY A 88 6.30 -19.89 5.03
C GLY A 88 6.38 -19.17 3.69
N ALA A 89 6.86 -17.93 3.65
CA ALA A 89 7.05 -17.17 2.42
C ALA A 89 8.05 -17.87 1.47
N ILE A 90 9.17 -18.37 2.00
CA ILE A 90 10.17 -19.13 1.25
C ILE A 90 9.56 -20.41 0.67
N ALA A 91 8.78 -21.15 1.46
CA ALA A 91 8.12 -22.37 1.01
C ALA A 91 7.08 -22.09 -0.10
N VAL A 92 6.28 -21.02 0.04
CA VAL A 92 5.25 -20.63 -0.95
C VAL A 92 5.85 -20.30 -2.31
N VAL A 93 7.02 -19.67 -2.34
CA VAL A 93 7.72 -19.32 -3.58
C VAL A 93 8.49 -20.50 -4.18
N GLY A 94 8.61 -21.62 -3.45
CA GLY A 94 9.23 -22.85 -3.94
C GLY A 94 10.70 -23.03 -3.54
N GLY A 95 11.14 -22.33 -2.48
CA GLY A 95 12.47 -22.46 -1.90
C GLY A 95 13.33 -21.20 -1.99
N PRO A 96 14.50 -21.19 -1.31
CA PRO A 96 15.34 -20.00 -1.19
C PRO A 96 15.98 -19.57 -2.52
N SER A 97 16.17 -20.49 -3.47
CA SER A 97 16.71 -20.20 -4.81
C SER A 97 15.77 -19.36 -5.68
N LYS A 98 14.50 -19.26 -5.30
CA LYS A 98 13.48 -18.46 -5.97
C LYS A 98 13.21 -17.12 -5.27
N LEU A 99 13.86 -16.86 -4.15
CA LEU A 99 13.95 -15.50 -3.60
C LEU A 99 14.76 -14.64 -4.58
N PHE A 100 14.41 -13.36 -4.69
CA PHE A 100 15.03 -12.39 -5.58
C PHE A 100 14.81 -12.65 -7.08
N ASP A 101 14.04 -13.69 -7.46
CA ASP A 101 13.58 -13.87 -8.83
C ASP A 101 12.56 -12.77 -9.15
N ARG A 102 12.72 -12.13 -10.31
CA ARG A 102 11.94 -10.92 -10.68
C ARG A 102 10.66 -11.23 -11.45
N ASP A 103 10.23 -12.49 -11.49
CA ASP A 103 9.01 -12.85 -12.20
C ASP A 103 7.78 -12.29 -11.45
N PRO A 104 7.10 -11.23 -11.93
CA PRO A 104 6.26 -10.40 -11.07
C PRO A 104 4.85 -10.95 -10.79
N HIS A 105 4.48 -12.12 -11.32
CA HIS A 105 3.07 -12.47 -11.46
C HIS A 105 2.71 -13.84 -10.89
N GLY A 106 1.93 -13.83 -9.80
CA GLY A 106 1.30 -15.05 -9.28
C GLY A 106 0.62 -14.85 -7.94
N SER A 107 -0.40 -15.67 -7.66
CA SER A 107 -1.05 -15.73 -6.34
C SER A 107 -0.06 -16.08 -5.22
N ARG A 108 0.97 -16.87 -5.54
CA ARG A 108 2.05 -17.25 -4.62
C ARG A 108 2.89 -16.05 -4.17
N ILE A 109 3.23 -15.14 -5.08
CA ILE A 109 4.02 -13.93 -4.79
C ILE A 109 3.23 -12.98 -3.89
N ARG A 110 1.92 -12.83 -4.14
CA ARG A 110 1.04 -12.01 -3.28
C ARG A 110 0.95 -12.58 -1.87
N LEU A 111 0.78 -13.90 -1.75
CA LEU A 111 0.77 -14.58 -0.45
C LEU A 111 2.12 -14.45 0.27
N ALA A 112 3.23 -14.69 -0.41
CA ALA A 112 4.55 -14.57 0.17
C ALA A 112 4.87 -13.13 0.59
N GLY A 113 4.47 -12.13 -0.21
CA GLY A 113 4.57 -10.71 0.15
C GLY A 113 3.74 -10.36 1.39
N ALA A 114 2.54 -10.93 1.54
CA ALA A 114 1.74 -10.78 2.74
C ALA A 114 2.39 -11.40 3.98
N LEU A 115 2.94 -12.61 3.84
CA LEU A 115 3.67 -13.28 4.93
C LEU A 115 4.89 -12.47 5.38
N LEU A 116 5.66 -11.91 4.44
CA LEU A 116 6.82 -11.07 4.77
C LEU A 116 6.41 -9.73 5.39
N ALA A 117 5.29 -9.13 4.96
CA ALA A 117 4.74 -7.94 5.61
C ALA A 117 4.30 -8.21 7.05
N LEU A 118 3.64 -9.35 7.30
CA LEU A 118 3.29 -9.78 8.66
C LEU A 118 4.55 -10.08 9.49
N ALA A 119 5.57 -10.68 8.90
CA ALA A 119 6.84 -10.94 9.57
C ALA A 119 7.51 -9.62 10.01
N ALA A 120 7.50 -8.58 9.17
CA ALA A 120 7.98 -7.25 9.54
C ALA A 120 7.19 -6.65 10.73
N GLY A 121 5.87 -6.85 10.76
CA GLY A 121 5.03 -6.51 11.92
C GLY A 121 5.42 -7.26 13.19
N SER A 122 5.66 -8.57 13.08
CA SER A 122 6.12 -9.38 14.22
C SER A 122 7.51 -8.98 14.70
N VAL A 123 8.44 -8.62 13.80
CA VAL A 123 9.76 -8.06 14.17
C VAL A 123 9.61 -6.75 14.93
N THR A 124 8.75 -5.85 14.44
CA THR A 124 8.44 -4.58 15.10
C THR A 124 7.95 -4.81 16.52
N GLY A 125 6.96 -5.69 16.69
CA GLY A 125 6.44 -6.04 18.01
C GLY A 125 7.50 -6.67 18.91
N ALA A 126 8.37 -7.55 18.36
CA ALA A 126 9.40 -8.23 19.14
C ALA A 126 10.44 -7.24 19.67
N VAL A 127 10.89 -6.30 18.83
CA VAL A 127 11.83 -5.26 19.24
C VAL A 127 11.17 -4.28 20.21
N GLY A 128 9.92 -3.88 19.94
CA GLY A 128 9.16 -3.00 20.82
C GLY A 128 8.98 -3.60 22.22
N THR A 129 8.57 -4.86 22.32
CA THR A 129 8.41 -5.55 23.61
C THR A 129 9.74 -5.86 24.30
N ALA A 130 10.80 -6.13 23.55
CA ALA A 130 12.12 -6.38 24.12
C ALA A 130 12.75 -5.12 24.72
N LEU A 131 12.46 -3.95 24.15
CA LEU A 131 13.00 -2.66 24.58
C LEU A 131 12.04 -1.88 25.48
N ASP A 132 10.90 -2.45 25.84
CA ASP A 132 9.87 -1.83 26.70
C ASP A 132 10.32 -1.77 28.18
N ASP A 133 11.50 -1.24 28.43
CA ASP A 133 12.09 -1.04 29.76
C ASP A 133 11.81 0.37 30.32
N GLY A 134 10.90 1.11 29.69
CA GLY A 134 10.60 2.51 30.02
C GLY A 134 11.54 3.53 29.37
N SER A 135 12.39 3.12 28.44
CA SER A 135 13.18 4.05 27.62
C SER A 135 12.28 4.73 26.60
N ALA A 136 12.39 6.06 26.48
CA ALA A 136 11.63 6.86 25.52
C ALA A 136 11.82 6.38 24.06
N ASP A 137 12.98 5.79 23.73
CA ASP A 137 13.35 5.45 22.35
C ASP A 137 12.85 4.08 21.85
N ALA A 138 12.14 3.31 22.67
CA ALA A 138 11.78 1.92 22.34
C ALA A 138 10.90 1.82 21.08
N GLY A 139 10.00 2.78 20.89
CA GLY A 139 9.12 2.86 19.71
C GLY A 139 9.92 3.07 18.42
N SER A 140 10.91 3.97 18.46
CA SER A 140 11.74 4.32 17.30
C SER A 140 12.54 3.13 16.78
N TRP A 141 13.19 2.37 17.67
CA TRP A 141 13.93 1.17 17.32
C TRP A 141 13.02 0.06 16.80
N ALA A 142 11.83 -0.10 17.38
CA ALA A 142 10.83 -1.05 16.90
C ALA A 142 10.40 -0.73 15.46
N ALA A 143 10.04 0.52 15.19
CA ALA A 143 9.61 0.97 13.87
C ALA A 143 10.73 0.88 12.82
N LEU A 144 11.98 1.20 13.21
CA LEU A 144 13.16 1.01 12.36
C LEU A 144 13.40 -0.47 12.02
N ALA A 145 13.30 -1.37 13.00
CA ALA A 145 13.45 -2.80 12.76
C ALA A 145 12.36 -3.34 11.83
N GLY A 146 11.12 -2.88 12.00
CA GLY A 146 10.01 -3.14 11.09
C GLY A 146 10.26 -2.66 9.68
N LEU A 147 10.75 -1.43 9.52
CA LEU A 147 11.10 -0.86 8.22
C LEU A 147 12.20 -1.66 7.53
N VAL A 148 13.27 -2.01 8.25
CA VAL A 148 14.36 -2.83 7.71
C VAL A 148 13.83 -4.20 7.26
N ALA A 149 13.02 -4.86 8.09
CA ALA A 149 12.42 -6.14 7.74
C ALA A 149 11.49 -6.03 6.51
N ALA A 150 10.69 -4.98 6.42
CA ALA A 150 9.81 -4.73 5.28
C ALA A 150 10.58 -4.47 3.99
N VAL A 151 11.65 -3.67 4.04
CA VAL A 151 12.53 -3.38 2.90
C VAL A 151 13.24 -4.66 2.45
N LEU A 152 13.80 -5.44 3.37
CA LEU A 152 14.40 -6.74 3.05
C LEU A 152 13.39 -7.70 2.42
N GLY A 153 12.17 -7.75 2.97
CA GLY A 153 11.09 -8.55 2.42
C GLY A 153 10.68 -8.11 1.01
N TYR A 154 10.63 -6.80 0.76
CA TYR A 154 10.35 -6.24 -0.56
C TYR A 154 11.45 -6.53 -1.58
N ILE A 155 12.72 -6.41 -1.18
CA ILE A 155 13.86 -6.76 -2.03
C ILE A 155 13.85 -8.26 -2.36
N ALA A 156 13.52 -9.10 -1.39
CA ALA A 156 13.42 -10.54 -1.57
C ALA A 156 12.27 -10.95 -2.49
N ILE A 157 11.10 -10.32 -2.35
CA ILE A 157 9.89 -10.62 -3.12
C ILE A 157 9.18 -9.30 -3.45
N PRO A 158 9.51 -8.66 -4.59
CA PRO A 158 8.90 -7.41 -5.00
C PRO A 158 7.39 -7.58 -5.18
N SER A 159 6.60 -6.94 -4.32
CA SER A 159 5.14 -7.07 -4.32
C SER A 159 4.44 -5.79 -3.86
N VAL A 160 3.20 -5.60 -4.30
CA VAL A 160 2.32 -4.49 -3.87
C VAL A 160 2.15 -4.45 -2.35
N ILE A 161 2.00 -5.62 -1.71
CA ILE A 161 1.83 -5.71 -0.26
C ILE A 161 3.14 -5.33 0.45
N GLY A 162 4.30 -5.75 -0.09
CA GLY A 162 5.59 -5.31 0.41
C GLY A 162 5.81 -3.80 0.29
N MET A 163 5.36 -3.17 -0.81
CA MET A 163 5.39 -1.70 -0.93
C MET A 163 4.53 -1.02 0.13
N LEU A 164 3.31 -1.51 0.36
CA LEU A 164 2.43 -0.97 1.40
C LEU A 164 3.05 -1.12 2.79
N ALA A 165 3.67 -2.28 3.09
CA ALA A 165 4.38 -2.49 4.35
C ALA A 165 5.54 -1.49 4.51
N CYS A 166 6.40 -1.33 3.49
CA CYS A 166 7.47 -0.33 3.50
C CYS A 166 6.91 1.08 3.70
N GLY A 167 5.78 1.41 3.05
CA GLY A 167 5.11 2.70 3.18
C GLY A 167 4.66 2.95 4.60
N ILE A 168 3.94 2.01 5.21
CA ILE A 168 3.47 2.09 6.59
C ILE A 168 4.65 2.24 7.57
N PHE A 169 5.65 1.36 7.49
CA PHE A 169 6.78 1.41 8.41
C PHE A 169 7.64 2.66 8.21
N SER A 170 7.81 3.16 6.99
CA SER A 170 8.54 4.41 6.77
C SER A 170 7.77 5.63 7.26
N ALA A 171 6.43 5.61 7.15
CA ALA A 171 5.55 6.64 7.70
C ALA A 171 5.59 6.66 9.24
N SER A 172 5.77 5.51 9.89
CA SER A 172 5.85 5.40 11.35
C SER A 172 7.25 5.64 11.91
N ALA A 173 8.31 5.13 11.28
CA ALA A 173 9.65 5.13 11.85
C ALA A 173 10.25 6.52 12.01
N ILE A 174 10.01 7.43 11.06
CA ILE A 174 10.63 8.76 11.05
C ILE A 174 10.00 9.70 12.09
N PRO A 175 8.65 9.82 12.20
CA PRO A 175 8.03 10.60 13.25
C PRO A 175 8.42 10.15 14.65
N VAL A 176 8.37 8.83 14.88
CA VAL A 176 8.68 8.25 16.19
C VAL A 176 10.15 8.48 16.54
N ALA A 177 11.08 8.33 15.59
CA ALA A 177 12.49 8.64 15.83
C ALA A 177 12.76 10.13 16.10
N LEU A 178 12.09 11.03 15.39
CA LEU A 178 12.27 12.48 15.58
C LEU A 178 11.69 12.97 16.90
N ASP A 179 10.52 12.47 17.28
CA ASP A 179 9.86 12.83 18.53
C ASP A 179 10.57 12.22 19.74
N GLU A 180 10.75 10.89 19.76
CA GLU A 180 11.31 10.18 20.91
C GLU A 180 12.80 10.47 21.13
N MET A 181 13.63 10.40 20.08
CA MET A 181 15.09 10.44 20.24
C MET A 181 15.65 11.87 20.35
N PHE A 182 14.96 12.84 19.77
CA PHE A 182 15.46 14.21 19.64
C PHE A 182 14.54 15.24 20.32
N GLY A 183 13.34 14.85 20.76
CA GLY A 183 12.38 15.75 21.41
C GLY A 183 11.99 16.93 20.53
N VAL A 184 11.98 16.74 19.20
CA VAL A 184 11.79 17.84 18.27
C VAL A 184 10.31 18.10 18.04
N GLY A 185 9.88 19.35 18.18
CA GLY A 185 8.47 19.71 18.03
C GLY A 185 7.86 19.36 16.67
N ASP A 186 6.53 19.34 16.62
CA ASP A 186 5.68 18.83 15.53
C ASP A 186 6.03 19.35 14.13
N LEU A 187 6.57 20.56 14.03
CA LEU A 187 7.04 21.13 12.76
C LEU A 187 8.12 20.24 12.11
N TRP A 188 9.07 19.75 12.90
CA TRP A 188 10.18 18.94 12.40
C TRP A 188 9.74 17.52 12.09
N VAL A 189 8.77 16.99 12.83
CA VAL A 189 8.09 15.73 12.49
C VAL A 189 7.42 15.86 11.12
N GLY A 190 6.66 16.93 10.89
CA GLY A 190 6.01 17.20 9.60
C GLY A 190 7.00 17.36 8.44
N LEU A 191 8.10 18.08 8.66
CA LEU A 191 9.19 18.19 7.68
C LEU A 191 9.86 16.84 7.40
N GLY A 192 10.10 16.03 8.44
CA GLY A 192 10.64 14.67 8.31
C GLY A 192 9.75 13.79 7.43
N MET A 193 8.43 13.82 7.66
CA MET A 193 7.47 13.12 6.82
C MET A 193 7.47 13.62 5.37
N LEU A 194 7.64 14.92 5.15
CA LEU A 194 7.76 15.47 3.80
C LEU A 194 9.04 14.99 3.09
N VAL A 195 10.15 14.89 3.82
CA VAL A 195 11.40 14.31 3.30
C VAL A 195 11.19 12.84 2.93
N VAL A 196 10.53 12.05 3.78
CA VAL A 196 10.21 10.64 3.48
C VAL A 196 9.31 10.53 2.25
N GLY A 197 8.26 11.34 2.16
CA GLY A 197 7.41 11.42 0.97
C GLY A 197 8.22 11.79 -0.28
N GLY A 198 9.16 12.73 -0.17
CA GLY A 198 10.10 13.12 -1.22
C GLY A 198 10.99 11.95 -1.68
N VAL A 199 11.51 11.16 -0.75
CA VAL A 199 12.27 9.93 -1.07
C VAL A 199 11.38 8.95 -1.84
N TRP A 200 10.13 8.74 -1.42
CA TRP A 200 9.18 7.90 -2.15
C TRP A 200 8.86 8.43 -3.56
N PHE A 201 8.71 9.74 -3.73
CA PHE A 201 8.57 10.37 -5.06
C PHE A 201 9.80 10.09 -5.94
N ALA A 202 11.01 10.26 -5.40
CA ALA A 202 12.25 10.02 -6.13
C ALA A 202 12.42 8.55 -6.54
N LEU A 203 12.18 7.61 -5.60
CA LEU A 203 12.24 6.17 -5.84
C LEU A 203 11.19 5.73 -6.88
N SER A 204 9.99 6.28 -6.82
CA SER A 204 8.94 6.02 -7.82
C SER A 204 9.35 6.52 -9.20
N ARG A 205 9.98 7.70 -9.27
CA ARG A 205 10.41 8.30 -10.53
C ARG A 205 11.51 7.52 -11.24
N ILE A 206 12.44 6.92 -10.49
CA ILE A 206 13.52 6.08 -11.06
C ILE A 206 13.06 4.65 -11.39
N GLY A 207 11.79 4.31 -11.16
CA GLY A 207 11.26 2.98 -11.44
C GLY A 207 11.74 1.90 -10.47
N ALA A 208 12.08 2.27 -9.23
CA ALA A 208 12.53 1.30 -8.21
C ALA A 208 11.41 0.36 -7.75
N PHE A 209 10.15 0.69 -8.05
CA PHE A 209 8.97 -0.03 -7.60
C PHE A 209 8.29 -0.82 -8.73
N VAL A 210 7.73 -1.98 -8.37
CA VAL A 210 6.89 -2.80 -9.26
C VAL A 210 5.72 -1.99 -9.82
N GLU A 211 5.04 -1.21 -8.98
CA GLU A 211 3.88 -0.40 -9.35
C GLU A 211 4.14 1.08 -9.07
N THR A 212 4.47 1.84 -10.12
CA THR A 212 4.83 3.26 -10.00
C THR A 212 3.67 4.11 -9.44
N TRP A 213 2.42 3.81 -9.81
CA TRP A 213 1.25 4.54 -9.31
C TRP A 213 1.10 4.40 -7.80
N LEU A 214 1.40 3.23 -7.25
CA LEU A 214 1.29 2.95 -5.82
C LEU A 214 2.40 3.67 -5.04
N GLY A 215 3.62 3.71 -5.59
CA GLY A 215 4.72 4.48 -5.02
C GLY A 215 4.38 5.97 -4.88
N TYR A 216 3.74 6.55 -5.90
CA TYR A 216 3.22 7.91 -5.81
C TYR A 216 2.08 8.08 -4.80
N ALA A 217 1.16 7.11 -4.70
CA ALA A 217 0.08 7.16 -3.72
C ALA A 217 0.61 7.16 -2.28
N ILE A 218 1.61 6.32 -2.00
CA ILE A 218 2.30 6.27 -0.70
C ILE A 218 3.03 7.59 -0.43
N ALA A 219 3.77 8.11 -1.42
CA ALA A 219 4.49 9.39 -1.30
C ALA A 219 3.55 10.55 -0.93
N VAL A 220 2.43 10.67 -1.64
CA VAL A 220 1.39 11.68 -1.37
C VAL A 220 0.80 11.48 0.02
N GLY A 221 0.42 10.25 0.38
CA GLY A 221 -0.17 9.94 1.68
C GLY A 221 0.73 10.36 2.84
N ILE A 222 2.00 9.97 2.80
CA ILE A 222 2.99 10.31 3.83
C ILE A 222 3.18 11.83 3.92
N ALA A 223 3.33 12.51 2.78
CA ALA A 223 3.54 13.95 2.77
C ALA A 223 2.32 14.74 3.29
N LEU A 224 1.10 14.28 2.99
CA LEU A 224 -0.13 14.90 3.50
C LEU A 224 -0.31 14.67 5.00
N VAL A 225 -0.04 13.46 5.51
CA VAL A 225 -0.07 13.22 6.95
C VAL A 225 0.95 14.12 7.66
N GLY A 226 2.15 14.28 7.09
CA GLY A 226 3.16 15.22 7.59
C GLY A 226 2.64 16.66 7.70
N ALA A 227 1.89 17.14 6.71
CA ALA A 227 1.30 18.48 6.74
C ALA A 227 0.13 18.63 7.73
N ILE A 228 -0.54 17.53 8.09
CA ILE A 228 -1.64 17.51 9.07
C ILE A 228 -1.08 17.47 10.50
N VAL A 229 0.03 16.78 10.74
CA VAL A 229 0.64 16.62 12.07
C VAL A 229 1.21 17.94 12.62
N VAL A 230 1.56 18.90 11.76
CA VAL A 230 2.05 20.21 12.22
C VAL A 230 0.97 20.93 13.03
N ASP A 231 1.25 21.11 14.33
CA ASP A 231 0.31 21.65 15.30
C ASP A 231 -0.14 23.11 15.00
N SER A 232 -1.28 23.42 15.60
CA SER A 232 -2.02 24.69 15.67
C SER A 232 -1.14 25.92 15.86
N ASP A 233 -0.10 25.81 16.69
CA ASP A 233 0.82 26.92 17.02
C ASP A 233 1.76 27.27 15.86
N HIS A 234 1.96 26.34 14.92
CA HIS A 234 2.78 26.52 13.71
C HIS A 234 1.91 26.56 12.43
N ARG A 235 0.65 26.97 12.55
CA ARG A 235 -0.35 27.09 11.47
C ARG A 235 0.14 27.60 10.11
N PRO A 236 0.98 28.66 9.98
CA PRO A 236 1.46 29.11 8.67
C PRO A 236 2.33 28.06 7.95
N TRP A 237 3.05 27.21 8.69
CA TRP A 237 3.88 26.15 8.12
C TRP A 237 3.04 25.00 7.57
N ALA A 238 1.97 24.61 8.25
CA ALA A 238 1.05 23.58 7.76
C ALA A 238 0.49 23.94 6.37
N PHE A 239 0.07 25.20 6.21
CA PHE A 239 -0.38 25.74 4.93
C PHE A 239 0.71 25.67 3.84
N LEU A 240 1.92 26.13 4.15
CA LEU A 240 3.03 26.14 3.20
C LEU A 240 3.44 24.72 2.79
N LEU A 241 3.44 23.77 3.73
CA LEU A 241 3.76 22.36 3.45
C LEU A 241 2.71 21.73 2.55
N SER A 242 1.42 21.93 2.84
CA SER A 242 0.32 21.45 1.99
C SER A 242 0.41 22.05 0.57
N GLY A 243 0.70 23.35 0.46
CA GLY A 243 0.92 24.02 -0.82
C GLY A 243 2.14 23.47 -1.58
N LEU A 244 3.23 23.16 -0.87
CA LEU A 244 4.43 22.55 -1.45
C LEU A 244 4.12 21.14 -1.99
N VAL A 245 3.39 20.32 -1.24
CA VAL A 245 2.96 18.99 -1.69
C VAL A 245 2.10 19.10 -2.95
N ALA A 246 1.16 20.05 -2.99
CA ALA A 246 0.36 20.33 -4.19
C ALA A 246 1.24 20.69 -5.39
N ALA A 247 2.20 21.61 -5.21
CA ALA A 247 3.11 22.04 -6.27
C ALA A 247 3.95 20.86 -6.80
N VAL A 248 4.53 20.05 -5.93
CA VAL A 248 5.30 18.85 -6.31
C VAL A 248 4.43 17.87 -7.08
N CYS A 249 3.20 17.61 -6.62
CA CYS A 249 2.26 16.72 -7.31
C CYS A 249 1.94 17.21 -8.72
N PHE A 250 1.63 18.51 -8.89
CA PHE A 250 1.31 19.06 -10.21
C PHE A 250 2.52 19.14 -11.15
N VAL A 251 3.71 19.44 -10.63
CA VAL A 251 4.96 19.43 -11.43
C VAL A 251 5.26 18.02 -11.91
N LEU A 252 5.15 17.00 -11.05
CA LEU A 252 5.34 15.61 -11.43
C LEU A 252 4.23 15.13 -12.38
N PHE A 253 2.99 15.59 -12.18
CA PHE A 253 1.88 15.29 -13.09
C PHE A 253 2.14 15.82 -14.49
N ALA A 254 2.67 17.04 -14.62
CA ALA A 254 3.02 17.61 -15.91
C ALA A 254 4.05 16.75 -16.68
N GLN A 255 4.88 15.98 -15.97
CA GLN A 255 5.90 15.11 -16.56
C GLN A 255 5.43 13.68 -16.85
N GLN A 256 4.67 13.06 -15.93
CA GLN A 256 4.32 11.62 -16.03
C GLN A 256 2.82 11.35 -16.24
N ARG A 257 1.96 12.38 -16.25
CA ARG A 257 0.51 12.30 -16.47
C ARG A 257 -0.21 11.18 -15.69
N SER A 258 0.20 10.92 -14.45
CA SER A 258 -0.46 9.94 -13.57
C SER A 258 -1.67 10.52 -12.85
N THR A 259 -2.82 9.85 -12.90
CA THR A 259 -4.06 10.27 -12.22
C THR A 259 -3.89 10.44 -10.71
N VAL A 260 -3.05 9.62 -10.08
CA VAL A 260 -2.78 9.68 -8.64
C VAL A 260 -2.22 11.04 -8.22
N LEU A 261 -1.37 11.64 -9.06
CA LEU A 261 -0.76 12.95 -8.78
C LEU A 261 -1.77 14.09 -8.89
N VAL A 262 -2.77 13.98 -9.78
CA VAL A 262 -3.86 14.97 -9.86
C VAL A 262 -4.74 14.91 -8.63
N ILE A 263 -5.13 13.70 -8.23
CA ILE A 263 -5.97 13.50 -7.04
C ILE A 263 -5.20 13.97 -5.79
N GLY A 264 -3.93 13.57 -5.66
CA GLY A 264 -3.07 13.98 -4.56
C GLY A 264 -2.85 15.50 -4.50
N GLY A 265 -2.55 16.14 -5.63
CA GLY A 265 -2.40 17.58 -5.73
C GLY A 265 -3.71 18.32 -5.40
N GLY A 266 -4.84 17.83 -5.89
CA GLY A 266 -6.16 18.38 -5.56
C GLY A 266 -6.49 18.29 -4.07
N LEU A 267 -6.20 17.14 -3.45
CA LEU A 267 -6.40 16.94 -2.00
C LEU A 267 -5.48 17.86 -1.19
N ALA A 268 -4.22 18.02 -1.60
CA ALA A 268 -3.26 18.93 -0.97
C ALA A 268 -3.72 20.40 -1.06
N VAL A 269 -4.27 20.84 -2.20
CA VAL A 269 -4.87 22.19 -2.34
C VAL A 269 -6.09 22.35 -1.44
N ALA A 270 -6.96 21.34 -1.36
CA ALA A 270 -8.13 21.38 -0.49
C ALA A 270 -7.72 21.51 0.99
N LEU A 271 -6.70 20.74 1.42
CA LEU A 271 -6.13 20.82 2.76
C LEU A 271 -5.49 22.19 3.03
N ALA A 272 -4.65 22.68 2.13
CA ALA A 272 -4.05 24.02 2.24
C ALA A 272 -5.13 25.10 2.36
N THR A 273 -6.18 25.01 1.54
CA THR A 273 -7.30 25.95 1.60
C THR A 273 -8.03 25.88 2.94
N GLY A 274 -8.32 24.67 3.44
CA GLY A 274 -8.93 24.48 4.75
C GLY A 274 -8.09 25.10 5.87
N GLN A 275 -6.78 24.85 5.86
CA GLN A 275 -5.83 25.41 6.83
C GLN A 275 -5.69 26.94 6.72
N ALA A 276 -5.76 27.50 5.50
CA ALA A 276 -5.77 28.94 5.31
C ALA A 276 -7.04 29.57 5.88
N VAL A 277 -8.22 28.97 5.64
CA VAL A 277 -9.47 29.56 6.12
C VAL A 277 -9.58 29.46 7.65
N THR A 278 -9.11 28.37 8.27
CA THR A 278 -9.09 28.26 9.75
C THR A 278 -8.16 29.27 10.42
N GLN A 279 -7.17 29.83 9.70
CA GLN A 279 -6.33 30.90 10.21
C GLN A 279 -7.08 32.25 10.25
N TRP A 280 -8.05 32.45 9.35
CA TRP A 280 -8.77 33.73 9.19
C TRP A 280 -10.16 33.69 9.83
N THR A 281 -10.65 32.50 10.19
CA THR A 281 -11.97 32.30 10.78
C THR A 281 -11.93 31.28 11.91
N ASP A 282 -12.42 31.67 13.09
CA ASP A 282 -12.62 30.78 14.24
C ASP A 282 -13.85 29.85 14.08
N SER A 283 -14.56 29.92 12.95
CA SER A 283 -15.77 29.13 12.71
C SER A 283 -15.55 28.00 11.70
N VAL A 284 -15.80 26.76 12.12
CA VAL A 284 -15.70 25.54 11.29
C VAL A 284 -16.62 25.59 10.07
N LEU A 285 -17.78 26.27 10.19
CA LEU A 285 -18.76 26.41 9.11
C LEU A 285 -18.23 27.28 7.96
N ALA A 286 -17.53 28.38 8.26
CA ALA A 286 -16.95 29.26 7.23
C ALA A 286 -15.84 28.54 6.45
N VAL A 287 -15.05 27.70 7.12
CA VAL A 287 -14.02 26.85 6.51
C VAL A 287 -14.64 25.89 5.51
N ALA A 288 -15.67 25.14 5.93
CA ALA A 288 -16.34 24.18 5.07
C ALA A 288 -16.97 24.84 3.83
N VAL A 289 -17.63 25.99 3.99
CA VAL A 289 -18.25 26.74 2.88
C VAL A 289 -17.19 27.30 1.92
N ALA A 290 -16.10 27.88 2.42
CA ALA A 290 -15.04 28.43 1.58
C ALA A 290 -14.35 27.34 0.74
N VAL A 291 -14.03 26.19 1.34
CA VAL A 291 -13.44 25.05 0.63
C VAL A 291 -14.41 24.52 -0.45
N LEU A 292 -15.71 24.41 -0.12
CA LEU A 292 -16.73 23.96 -1.07
C LEU A 292 -16.84 24.92 -2.27
N VAL A 293 -16.84 26.23 -2.03
CA VAL A 293 -16.91 27.25 -3.08
C VAL A 293 -15.67 27.23 -3.96
N ILE A 294 -14.47 27.16 -3.38
CA ILE A 294 -13.21 27.08 -4.14
C ILE A 294 -13.16 25.81 -4.99
N GLY A 295 -13.57 24.67 -4.42
CA GLY A 295 -13.70 23.40 -5.14
C GLY A 295 -14.69 23.48 -6.29
N ALA A 296 -15.86 24.08 -6.08
CA ALA A 296 -16.88 24.26 -7.11
C ALA A 296 -16.40 25.17 -8.26
N VAL A 297 -15.67 26.26 -7.94
CA VAL A 297 -15.09 27.16 -8.95
C VAL A 297 -14.02 26.43 -9.77
N ALA A 298 -13.11 25.69 -9.12
CA ALA A 298 -12.07 24.93 -9.80
C ALA A 298 -12.68 23.87 -10.76
N LEU A 299 -13.71 23.15 -10.30
CA LEU A 299 -14.45 22.19 -11.13
C LEU A 299 -15.14 22.87 -12.32
N GLY A 300 -15.78 24.03 -12.09
CA GLY A 300 -16.45 24.80 -13.14
C GLY A 300 -15.48 25.28 -14.21
N VAL A 301 -14.34 25.85 -13.82
CA VAL A 301 -13.29 26.31 -14.74
C VAL A 301 -12.68 25.13 -15.51
N GLY A 302 -12.38 24.02 -14.83
CA GLY A 302 -11.84 22.82 -15.48
C GLY A 302 -12.78 22.25 -16.54
N SER A 303 -14.09 22.18 -16.22
CA SER A 303 -15.13 21.70 -17.13
C SER A 303 -15.29 22.61 -18.36
N TYR A 304 -15.21 23.93 -18.15
CA TYR A 304 -15.28 24.93 -19.21
C TYR A 304 -14.08 24.88 -20.17
N VAL A 305 -12.87 24.64 -19.66
CA VAL A 305 -11.66 24.52 -20.49
C VAL A 305 -11.68 23.22 -21.30
N LEU A 306 -12.14 22.11 -20.71
CA LEU A 306 -12.28 20.82 -21.41
C LEU A 306 -13.28 20.89 -22.55
N THR A 307 -14.40 21.59 -22.36
CA THR A 307 -15.44 21.74 -23.40
C THR A 307 -15.05 22.67 -24.54
N ARG A 308 -14.01 23.49 -24.37
CA ARG A 308 -13.49 24.40 -25.42
C ARG A 308 -12.21 23.93 -26.11
N SER A 309 -11.64 22.80 -25.69
CA SER A 309 -10.45 22.26 -26.36
C SER A 309 -10.87 21.72 -27.75
N PRO A 310 -10.35 22.27 -28.86
CA PRO A 310 -10.73 21.82 -30.19
C PRO A 310 -10.32 20.36 -30.39
N LYS A 311 -11.25 19.58 -30.97
CA LYS A 311 -11.01 18.18 -31.31
C LYS A 311 -9.82 18.12 -32.29
N PRO A 312 -8.80 17.28 -32.06
CA PRO A 312 -7.73 17.11 -33.02
C PRO A 312 -8.35 16.62 -34.33
N SER A 313 -8.10 17.34 -35.42
CA SER A 313 -8.49 16.96 -36.77
C SER A 313 -7.63 15.78 -37.21
N ASP A 314 -8.28 14.63 -37.40
CA ASP A 314 -7.74 13.50 -38.17
C ASP A 314 -7.52 13.91 -39.64
#